data_AF-A0A8J4Y9X5-F1
#
_entry.id   AF-A0A8J4Y9X5-F1
#
_cell.length_a   1.000
_cell.length_b   1.000
_cell.length_c   1.000
_cell.angle_alpha   90.00
_cell.angle_beta   90.00
_cell.angle_gamma   90.00
#
_symmetry.space_group_name_H-M   'P 1'
#
loop_
_entity.id
_entity.type
_entity.pdbx_description
1 polymer ?
#
loop_
_entity_poly.entity_id
_entity_poly.type
_entity_poly.pdbx_seq_one_letter_code
_entity_poly.pdbx_strand_id
1 'polypeptide(L)'
;MANTGQYRTANTTNEARVDVSARGFWTRGQRAFMDIRIFDPMAACYQRIPLEAAHQKNEREKIRSYGDRIRNVDLGSFTPLAFTTSGGMGPKAKCFYSRLADVMAEKKHQPRSHVVAWMRCRLSFSLLRSALLCLRGTRYSAPTTIDLDGLNYQATVVESGILV
;
A
#
# COMPACT_ATOMS: atom_id res chain seq x y z
N MET A 1 24.58 -13.89 -22.69
CA MET A 1 25.07 -13.16 -21.50
C MET A 1 24.00 -12.14 -21.10
N ALA A 2 23.25 -12.41 -20.03
CA ALA A 2 22.15 -11.54 -19.59
C ALA A 2 22.72 -10.33 -18.84
N ASN A 3 22.39 -9.12 -19.29
CA ASN A 3 22.86 -7.84 -18.75
C ASN A 3 22.48 -7.68 -17.27
N THR A 4 23.38 -8.06 -16.35
CA THR A 4 23.15 -8.05 -14.90
C THR A 4 23.39 -6.67 -14.26
N GLY A 5 23.51 -5.61 -15.07
CA GLY A 5 23.95 -4.29 -14.63
C GLY A 5 22.91 -3.17 -14.56
N GLN A 6 21.66 -3.37 -15.02
CA GLN A 6 20.76 -2.24 -15.34
C GLN A 6 19.71 -1.86 -14.28
N TYR A 7 19.68 -2.51 -13.11
CA TYR A 7 18.67 -2.24 -12.06
C TYR A 7 19.27 -2.02 -10.66
N ARG A 8 20.39 -1.28 -10.58
CA ARG A 8 21.19 -1.14 -9.34
C ARG A 8 20.44 -0.63 -8.11
N THR A 9 19.29 0.03 -8.27
CA THR A 9 18.47 0.54 -7.16
C THR A 9 17.16 -0.22 -6.95
N ALA A 10 16.83 -1.15 -7.84
CA ALA A 10 15.62 -1.94 -7.70
C ALA A 10 15.82 -3.01 -6.62
N ASN A 11 14.77 -3.30 -5.87
CA ASN A 11 14.82 -4.37 -4.87
C ASN A 11 15.01 -5.72 -5.58
N THR A 12 16.15 -6.37 -5.36
CA THR A 12 16.56 -7.61 -6.01
C THR A 12 16.22 -8.87 -5.21
N THR A 13 15.57 -8.74 -4.05
CA THR A 13 15.21 -9.92 -3.24
C THR A 13 14.19 -10.79 -3.96
N ASN A 14 14.33 -12.12 -3.83
CA ASN A 14 13.45 -13.10 -4.46
C ASN A 14 11.97 -12.95 -4.04
N GLU A 15 11.71 -12.30 -2.91
CA GLU A 15 10.37 -12.08 -2.36
C GLU A 15 9.88 -10.63 -2.48
N ALA A 16 10.51 -9.80 -3.34
CA ALA A 16 10.09 -8.43 -3.58
C ALA A 16 8.71 -8.36 -4.26
N ARG A 17 7.64 -8.64 -3.51
CA ARG A 17 6.24 -8.57 -3.93
C ARG A 17 5.70 -7.18 -3.67
N VAL A 18 4.83 -6.73 -4.58
CA VAL A 18 4.11 -5.47 -4.45
C VAL A 18 2.76 -5.75 -3.78
N ASP A 19 2.30 -4.85 -2.92
CA ASP A 19 1.11 -5.07 -2.06
C ASP A 19 -0.16 -5.35 -2.86
N VAL A 20 -0.40 -4.58 -3.93
CA VAL A 20 -1.63 -4.65 -4.72
C VAL A 20 -1.30 -4.70 -6.21
N SER A 21 -2.04 -5.51 -6.96
CA SER A 21 -2.02 -5.46 -8.42
C SER A 21 -3.43 -5.50 -8.99
N ALA A 22 -3.66 -4.75 -10.06
CA ALA A 22 -4.95 -4.66 -10.75
C ALA A 22 -4.74 -4.61 -12.26
N ARG A 23 -5.53 -5.36 -13.03
CA ARG A 23 -5.46 -5.34 -14.50
C ARG A 23 -6.44 -4.32 -15.06
N GLY A 24 -6.01 -3.53 -16.04
CA GLY A 24 -6.88 -2.58 -16.72
C GLY A 24 -7.16 -1.28 -15.94
N PHE A 25 -6.46 -1.03 -14.82
CA PHE A 25 -6.76 0.12 -13.96
C PHE A 25 -6.38 1.46 -14.61
N TRP A 26 -5.13 1.58 -15.09
CA TRP A 26 -4.63 2.75 -15.81
C TRP A 26 -4.79 2.61 -17.32
N THR A 27 -4.36 1.48 -17.87
CA THR A 27 -4.41 1.17 -19.30
C THR A 27 -5.06 -0.19 -19.48
N ARG A 28 -6.00 -0.29 -20.42
CA ARG A 28 -6.72 -1.54 -20.73
C ARG A 28 -5.72 -2.66 -21.05
N GLY A 29 -5.90 -3.83 -20.44
CA GLY A 29 -5.05 -5.01 -20.65
C GLY A 29 -3.72 -5.01 -19.88
N GLN A 30 -3.18 -3.85 -19.52
CA GLN A 30 -1.95 -3.74 -18.73
C GLN A 30 -2.20 -3.98 -17.24
N ARG A 31 -1.24 -4.61 -16.55
CA ARG A 31 -1.24 -4.68 -15.08
C ARG A 31 -0.71 -3.39 -14.48
N ALA A 32 -1.44 -2.86 -13.52
CA ALA A 32 -0.99 -1.81 -12.62
C ALA A 32 -0.58 -2.46 -11.30
N PHE A 33 0.49 -1.97 -10.72
CA PHE A 33 1.04 -2.39 -9.43
C PHE A 33 1.04 -1.19 -8.48
N MET A 34 0.55 -1.40 -7.26
CA MET A 34 0.54 -0.38 -6.22
C MET A 34 1.20 -0.90 -4.96
N ASP A 35 2.08 -0.08 -4.41
CA ASP A 35 2.73 -0.33 -3.14
C ASP A 35 2.31 0.77 -2.17
N ILE A 36 1.89 0.37 -0.97
CA ILE A 36 1.30 1.23 0.04
C ILE A 36 2.34 1.55 1.09
N ARG A 37 2.51 2.84 1.39
CA ARG A 37 3.31 3.31 2.52
C ARG A 37 2.47 4.20 3.41
N ILE A 38 2.46 3.89 4.70
CA ILE A 38 1.92 4.78 5.73
C ILE A 38 3.11 5.36 6.49
N PHE A 39 3.19 6.69 6.63
CA PHE A 39 4.25 7.36 7.39
C PHE A 39 3.66 8.35 8.39
N ASP A 40 4.37 8.57 9.49
CA ASP A 40 4.02 9.61 10.46
C ASP A 40 4.65 10.94 10.04
N PRO A 41 3.87 11.98 9.68
CA PRO A 41 4.44 13.27 9.32
C PRO A 41 5.13 13.99 10.49
N MET A 42 4.86 13.59 11.74
CA MET A 42 5.49 14.18 12.94
C MET A 42 6.82 13.51 13.33
N ALA A 43 7.22 12.44 12.64
CA ALA A 43 8.48 11.77 12.93
C ALA A 43 9.69 12.70 12.71
N ALA A 44 10.75 12.50 13.51
CA ALA A 44 11.95 13.33 13.50
C ALA A 44 12.59 13.50 12.10
N CYS A 45 12.53 12.46 11.27
CA CYS A 45 13.06 12.48 9.90
C CYS A 45 12.29 13.37 8.92
N TYR A 46 11.09 13.85 9.30
CA TYR A 46 10.26 14.75 8.51
C TYR A 46 10.14 16.16 9.11
N GLN A 47 10.59 16.40 10.35
CA GLN A 47 10.44 17.68 11.05
C GLN A 47 10.97 18.90 10.29
N ARG A 48 12.00 18.73 9.46
CA ARG A 48 12.65 19.82 8.70
C ARG A 48 12.16 19.97 7.27
N ILE A 49 11.13 19.23 6.85
CA ILE A 49 10.60 19.33 5.50
C ILE A 49 9.08 19.52 5.50
N PRO A 50 8.53 20.29 4.55
CA PRO A 50 7.09 20.44 4.45
C PRO A 50 6.41 19.11 4.11
N LEU A 51 5.15 18.95 4.52
CA LEU A 51 4.38 17.71 4.33
C LEU A 51 4.36 17.22 2.87
N GLU A 52 4.23 18.15 1.92
CA GLU A 52 4.27 17.83 0.49
C GLU A 52 5.62 17.23 0.07
N ALA A 53 6.74 17.76 0.59
CA ALA A 53 8.06 17.19 0.34
C ALA A 53 8.22 15.82 1.00
N ALA A 54 7.61 15.60 2.18
CA ALA A 54 7.59 14.29 2.82
C ALA A 54 6.82 13.25 1.98
N HIS A 55 5.67 13.61 1.42
CA HIS A 55 4.95 12.75 0.47
C HIS A 55 5.80 12.42 -0.75
N GLN A 56 6.37 13.43 -1.40
CA GLN A 56 7.21 13.24 -2.59
C GLN A 56 8.44 12.38 -2.29
N LYS A 57 9.10 12.58 -1.15
CA LYS A 57 10.23 11.75 -0.72
C LYS A 57 9.82 10.28 -0.63
N ASN A 58 8.71 10.00 0.06
CA ASN A 58 8.19 8.64 0.21
C ASN A 58 7.78 7.98 -1.11
N GLU A 59 7.11 8.72 -1.99
CA GLU A 59 6.74 8.24 -3.32
C GLU A 59 7.98 7.95 -4.18
N ARG A 60 8.97 8.86 -4.18
CA ARG A 60 10.23 8.69 -4.92
C ARG A 60 11.03 7.49 -4.45
N GLU A 61 11.10 7.25 -3.14
CA GLU A 61 11.78 6.08 -2.58
C GLU A 61 11.16 4.78 -3.12
N LYS A 62 9.83 4.66 -3.10
CA LYS A 62 9.14 3.48 -3.66
C LYS A 62 9.30 3.36 -5.18
N ILE A 63 9.25 4.48 -5.91
CA ILE A 63 9.52 4.48 -7.37
C ILE A 63 10.93 3.99 -7.65
N ARG A 64 11.93 4.44 -6.88
CA ARG A 64 13.33 4.03 -7.04
C ARG A 64 13.52 2.53 -6.78
N SER A 65 12.78 1.98 -5.81
CA SER A 65 12.87 0.56 -5.44
C SER A 65 12.16 -0.39 -6.41
N TYR A 66 11.04 0.03 -7.01
CA TYR A 66 10.18 -0.89 -7.78
C TYR A 66 9.90 -0.46 -9.21
N GLY A 67 9.98 0.83 -9.51
CA GLY A 67 9.51 1.42 -10.76
C GLY A 67 10.17 0.83 -12.00
N ASP A 68 11.50 0.69 -12.00
CA ASP A 68 12.23 0.20 -13.17
C ASP A 68 12.02 -1.29 -13.40
N ARG A 69 11.97 -2.11 -12.33
CA ARG A 69 11.64 -3.53 -12.43
C ARG A 69 10.24 -3.72 -13.01
N ILE A 70 9.26 -3.00 -12.48
CA ILE A 70 7.87 -3.15 -12.91
C ILE A 70 7.68 -2.69 -14.36
N ARG A 71 8.36 -1.61 -14.75
CA ARG A 71 8.28 -1.10 -16.13
C ARG A 71 8.94 -2.05 -17.13
N ASN A 72 10.13 -2.56 -16.82
CA ASN A 72 10.96 -3.25 -17.81
C ASN A 72 10.86 -4.79 -17.74
N VAL A 73 10.49 -5.36 -16.60
CA VAL A 73 10.34 -6.82 -16.40
C VAL A 73 8.87 -7.21 -16.38
N ASP A 74 8.07 -6.59 -15.51
CA ASP A 74 6.64 -6.92 -15.38
C ASP A 74 5.77 -6.28 -16.48
N LEU A 75 6.36 -5.40 -17.30
CA LEU A 75 5.70 -4.61 -18.36
C LEU A 75 4.43 -3.89 -17.88
N GLY A 76 4.44 -3.49 -16.61
CA GLY A 76 3.32 -2.89 -15.91
C GLY A 76 3.48 -1.40 -15.63
N SER A 77 2.42 -0.79 -15.12
CA SER A 77 2.47 0.55 -14.53
C SER A 77 2.66 0.45 -13.02
N PHE A 78 3.48 1.34 -12.45
CA PHE A 78 3.69 1.41 -11.01
C PHE A 78 3.10 2.70 -10.43
N THR A 79 2.43 2.60 -9.28
CA THR A 79 1.88 3.74 -8.56
C THR A 79 2.20 3.62 -7.07
N PRO A 80 3.09 4.48 -6.52
CA PRO A 80 3.31 4.51 -5.07
C PRO A 80 2.12 5.16 -4.38
N LEU A 81 1.60 4.54 -3.33
CA LEU A 81 0.50 5.06 -2.53
C LEU A 81 1.04 5.47 -1.14
N ALA A 82 1.50 6.71 -1.02
CA ALA A 82 1.97 7.25 0.24
C ALA A 82 0.84 7.95 1.01
N PHE A 83 0.57 7.49 2.24
CA PHE A 83 -0.42 8.04 3.15
C PHE A 83 0.24 8.50 4.46
N THR A 84 -0.33 9.52 5.11
CA THR A 84 0.01 9.81 6.50
C THR A 84 -0.76 8.89 7.45
N THR A 85 -0.30 8.77 8.69
CA THR A 85 -1.04 8.13 9.79
C THR A 85 -2.43 8.73 10.02
N SER A 86 -2.62 10.02 9.70
CA SER A 86 -3.90 10.73 9.76
C SER A 86 -4.77 10.59 8.50
N GLY A 87 -4.30 9.89 7.45
CA GLY A 87 -5.06 9.67 6.20
C GLY A 87 -4.86 10.74 5.11
N GLY A 88 -3.88 11.63 5.28
CA GLY A 88 -3.38 12.51 4.22
C GLY A 88 -2.78 11.70 3.08
N MET A 89 -2.94 12.15 1.84
CA MET A 89 -2.55 11.41 0.63
C MET A 89 -1.50 12.18 -0.15
N GLY A 90 -0.47 11.47 -0.61
CA GLY A 90 0.49 12.00 -1.56
C GLY A 90 -0.10 12.23 -2.95
N PRO A 91 0.60 12.95 -3.84
CA PRO A 91 0.12 13.27 -5.19
C PRO A 91 -0.30 12.04 -6.01
N LYS A 92 0.53 10.99 -6.05
CA LYS A 92 0.22 9.76 -6.80
C LYS A 92 -0.93 8.99 -6.15
N ALA A 93 -0.95 8.94 -4.82
CA ALA A 93 -2.04 8.34 -4.06
C ALA A 93 -3.38 9.04 -4.33
N LYS A 94 -3.40 10.38 -4.40
CA LYS A 94 -4.61 11.18 -4.68
C LYS A 94 -5.14 10.93 -6.09
N CYS A 95 -4.26 10.85 -7.10
CA CYS A 95 -4.65 10.49 -8.47
C CYS A 95 -5.27 9.09 -8.54
N PHE A 96 -4.62 8.10 -7.90
CA PHE A 96 -5.13 6.74 -7.80
C PHE A 96 -6.51 6.71 -7.13
N TYR A 97 -6.64 7.41 -6.00
CA TYR A 97 -7.87 7.44 -5.22
C TYR A 97 -9.04 8.07 -5.99
N SER A 98 -8.77 9.15 -6.73
CA SER A 98 -9.78 9.78 -7.60
C SER A 98 -10.27 8.81 -8.67
N ARG A 99 -9.33 8.16 -9.40
CA ARG A 99 -9.67 7.19 -10.45
C ARG A 99 -10.43 6.00 -9.90
N LEU A 100 -10.01 5.49 -8.74
CA LEU A 100 -10.68 4.38 -8.07
C LEU A 100 -12.12 4.76 -7.70
N ALA A 101 -12.35 5.98 -7.22
CA ALA A 101 -13.69 6.47 -6.92
C ALA A 101 -14.58 6.52 -8.17
N ASP A 102 -14.06 6.95 -9.31
CA ASP A 102 -14.80 6.99 -10.58
C ASP A 102 -15.20 5.57 -11.02
N VAL A 103 -14.24 4.65 -11.05
CA VAL A 103 -14.47 3.24 -11.40
C VAL A 103 -15.49 2.58 -10.46
N MET A 104 -15.41 2.88 -9.15
CA MET A 104 -16.35 2.35 -8.18
C MET A 104 -17.76 2.95 -8.31
N ALA A 105 -17.87 4.24 -8.63
CA ALA A 105 -19.13 4.92 -8.85
C ALA A 105 -19.86 4.34 -10.06
N GLU A 106 -19.14 4.14 -11.17
CA GLU A 106 -19.65 3.47 -12.37
C GLU A 106 -20.12 2.04 -12.04
N LYS A 107 -19.27 1.24 -11.38
CA LYS A 107 -19.58 -0.16 -11.06
C LYS A 107 -20.75 -0.33 -10.10
N LYS A 108 -20.94 0.58 -9.16
CA LYS A 108 -22.01 0.51 -8.16
C LYS A 108 -23.27 1.29 -8.55
N HIS A 109 -23.25 2.02 -9.66
CA HIS A 109 -24.31 2.95 -10.05
C HIS A 109 -24.68 3.93 -8.93
N GLN A 110 -23.68 4.44 -8.21
CA GLN A 110 -23.84 5.36 -7.09
C GLN A 110 -23.20 6.71 -7.39
N PRO A 111 -23.72 7.82 -6.83
CA PRO A 111 -23.09 9.11 -7.00
C PRO A 111 -21.67 9.10 -6.42
N ARG A 112 -20.73 9.68 -7.17
CA ARG A 112 -19.30 9.72 -6.81
C ARG A 112 -19.06 10.27 -5.40
N SER A 113 -19.85 11.27 -4.98
CA SER A 113 -19.77 11.86 -3.63
C SER A 113 -19.96 10.81 -2.52
N HIS A 114 -20.95 9.94 -2.64
CA HIS A 114 -21.21 8.86 -1.68
C HIS A 114 -20.07 7.84 -1.67
N VAL A 115 -19.56 7.49 -2.85
CA VAL A 115 -18.43 6.55 -2.97
C VAL A 115 -17.17 7.12 -2.33
N VAL A 116 -16.82 8.37 -2.62
CA VAL A 116 -15.64 9.03 -2.02
C VAL A 116 -15.78 9.14 -0.51
N ALA A 117 -16.96 9.53 -0.01
CA ALA A 117 -17.23 9.59 1.42
C ALA A 117 -17.07 8.22 2.09
N TRP A 118 -17.65 7.18 1.50
CA TRP A 118 -17.52 5.80 1.97
C TRP A 118 -16.06 5.31 1.95
N MET A 119 -15.32 5.55 0.87
CA MET A 119 -13.90 5.18 0.78
C MET A 119 -13.08 5.90 1.86
N ARG A 120 -13.30 7.22 2.05
CA ARG A 120 -12.56 8.02 3.04
C ARG A 120 -12.83 7.52 4.45
N CYS A 121 -14.10 7.25 4.75
CA CYS A 121 -14.54 6.65 6.00
C CYS A 121 -13.84 5.30 6.25
N ARG A 122 -13.85 4.40 5.25
CA ARG A 122 -13.15 3.10 5.33
C ARG A 122 -11.66 3.26 5.59
N LEU A 123 -10.99 4.16 4.88
CA LEU A 123 -9.56 4.42 5.07
C LEU A 123 -9.27 4.92 6.49
N SER A 124 -10.00 5.93 6.97
CA SER A 124 -9.85 6.47 8.33
C SER A 124 -10.07 5.40 9.39
N PHE A 125 -11.11 4.57 9.25
CA PHE A 125 -11.39 3.48 10.17
C PHE A 125 -10.33 2.38 10.15
N SER A 126 -9.74 2.08 8.99
CA SER A 126 -8.62 1.14 8.89
C SER A 126 -7.38 1.70 9.57
N LEU A 127 -7.03 2.96 9.32
CA LEU A 127 -5.88 3.61 9.97
C LEU A 127 -6.03 3.66 11.49
N LEU A 128 -7.21 4.02 11.98
CA LEU A 128 -7.50 4.03 13.41
C LEU A 128 -7.39 2.64 14.03
N ARG A 129 -7.94 1.60 13.37
CA ARG A 129 -7.82 0.22 13.84
C ARG A 129 -6.37 -0.24 13.90
N SER A 130 -5.57 0.06 12.87
CA SER A 130 -4.14 -0.25 12.86
C SER A 130 -3.40 0.46 13.99
N ALA A 131 -3.66 1.76 14.22
CA ALA A 131 -3.05 2.50 15.33
C ALA A 131 -3.44 1.93 16.70
N LEU A 132 -4.72 1.58 16.90
CA LEU A 132 -5.19 0.95 18.13
C LEU A 132 -4.59 -0.45 18.35
N LEU A 133 -4.38 -1.22 17.27
CA LEU A 133 -3.70 -2.51 17.32
C LEU A 133 -2.24 -2.35 17.76
N CYS A 134 -1.53 -1.37 17.19
CA CYS A 134 -0.14 -1.07 17.59
C CYS A 134 -0.04 -0.63 19.06
N LEU A 135 -0.99 0.19 19.55
CA LEU A 135 -1.01 0.68 20.94
C LEU A 135 -1.37 -0.42 21.95
N ARG A 136 -2.28 -1.32 21.60
CA ARG A 136 -2.65 -2.45 22.49
C ARG A 136 -1.51 -3.46 22.66
N GLY A 137 -0.49 -3.40 21.80
CA GLY A 137 0.56 -4.39 21.71
C GLY A 137 0.07 -5.71 21.14
N THR A 138 0.99 -6.50 20.60
CA THR A 138 0.76 -7.91 20.30
C THR A 138 0.55 -8.60 21.64
N ARG A 139 -0.70 -8.86 22.02
CA ARG A 139 -0.91 -9.86 23.07
C ARG A 139 -0.39 -11.16 22.46
N TYR A 140 0.65 -11.71 23.06
CA TYR A 140 1.03 -13.10 22.85
C TYR A 140 -0.15 -13.94 23.34
N SER A 141 -1.21 -14.06 22.53
CA SER A 141 -2.19 -15.10 22.72
C SER A 141 -1.50 -16.35 22.21
N ALA A 142 -1.17 -17.26 23.14
CA ALA A 142 -0.87 -18.64 22.79
C ALA A 142 -1.91 -19.08 21.74
N PRO A 143 -1.49 -19.77 20.66
CA PRO A 143 -2.38 -20.11 19.56
C PRO A 143 -3.61 -20.80 20.09
N THR A 144 -4.73 -20.08 20.10
CA THR A 144 -6.01 -20.66 20.48
C THR A 144 -6.48 -21.41 19.25
N THR A 145 -6.43 -22.73 19.31
CA THR A 145 -7.09 -23.60 18.34
C THR A 145 -8.59 -23.36 18.46
N ILE A 146 -9.17 -22.66 17.49
CA ILE A 146 -10.61 -22.51 17.38
C ILE A 146 -11.07 -23.65 16.47
N ASP A 147 -11.63 -24.70 17.06
CA ASP A 147 -12.25 -25.80 16.32
C ASP A 147 -13.63 -25.34 15.83
N LEU A 148 -13.73 -25.03 14.55
CA LEU A 148 -14.99 -24.78 13.85
C LEU A 148 -15.25 -26.00 12.97
N ASP A 149 -16.07 -26.92 13.48
CA ASP A 149 -16.63 -28.08 12.77
C ASP A 149 -15.64 -28.74 11.79
N GLY A 150 -14.47 -29.15 12.29
CA GLY A 150 -13.58 -30.08 11.59
C GLY A 150 -12.68 -29.45 10.51
N LEU A 151 -12.58 -28.12 10.42
CA LEU A 151 -11.56 -27.46 9.61
C LEU A 151 -10.49 -26.85 10.52
N ASN A 152 -9.35 -27.54 10.64
CA ASN A 152 -8.14 -27.05 11.32
C ASN A 152 -7.54 -25.86 10.54
N TYR A 153 -8.00 -24.64 10.84
CA TYR A 153 -7.37 -23.43 10.36
C TYR A 153 -6.25 -23.00 11.32
N GLN A 154 -5.00 -23.21 10.90
CA GLN A 154 -3.86 -22.49 11.48
C GLN A 154 -3.93 -21.05 10.96
N ALA A 155 -4.52 -20.14 11.73
CA ALA A 155 -4.38 -18.72 11.49
C ALA A 155 -2.97 -18.29 11.92
N THR A 156 -1.98 -18.55 11.07
CA THR A 156 -0.65 -17.97 11.24
C THR A 156 -0.78 -16.48 10.94
N VAL A 157 -0.82 -15.66 12.00
CA VAL A 157 -0.42 -14.27 11.87
C VAL A 157 1.02 -14.33 11.35
N VAL A 158 1.21 -14.03 10.07
CA VAL A 158 2.55 -13.89 9.50
C VAL A 158 3.12 -12.64 10.15
N GLU A 159 3.77 -12.83 11.30
CA GLU A 159 4.63 -11.86 11.93
C GLU A 159 5.70 -11.52 10.90
N SER A 160 5.53 -10.37 10.23
CA SER A 160 6.62 -9.74 9.50
C SER A 160 7.70 -9.43 10.54
N GLY A 161 8.70 -10.30 10.60
CA GLY A 161 9.86 -10.21 11.47
C GLY A 161 10.68 -8.96 11.19
N ILE A 162 10.25 -7.85 11.77
CA ILE A 162 11.11 -6.70 12.03
C ILE A 162 11.56 -6.88 13.48
N LEU A 163 12.69 -7.57 13.63
CA LEU A 163 13.49 -7.47 14.86
C LEU A 163 14.00 -6.03 14.93
N VAL A 164 13.66 -5.34 16.02
CA VAL A 164 14.16 -4.00 16.35
C VAL A 164 15.66 -4.06 16.64
#